data_AF-A0A7D4PR95-F1
#
_entry.id   AF-A0A7D4PR95-F1
#
_cell.length_a   1.000
_cell.length_b   1.000
_cell.length_c   1.000
_cell.angle_alpha   90.00
_cell.angle_beta   90.00
_cell.angle_gamma   90.00
#
_symmetry.space_group_name_H-M   'P 1'
#
loop_
_entity.id
_entity.type
_entity.pdbx_description
1 polymer ?
#
loop_
_entity_poly.entity_id
_entity_poly.type
_entity_poly.pdbx_seq_one_letter_code
_entity_poly.pdbx_strand_id
1 'polypeptide(L)'
;MNELLAIGIVLAYMAIGYFLVYPRAKKVSTLRWLDLLFSALALTTAAAIFWVSDPGFWLFGYEANWVVFTLVAYVIFETPAWYWYMKAHPEQGTLAQVYGLRPASNEKLAKNIDTVMNDTKWDAIRTSRAQKLLVILGALSLVAAPLAFWFEDFIKPGYGILAVLPIFLIWWLLRISVRLVADSPDEYLDEFQVRQRDRTYLHSFRILAGVVTALAMALMIVTISSDYQSDGNVDYYKFALTFGQVNAIIWSILGSTILIPNMVLAWNQSKRNVR
;
A
#
# COMPACT_ATOMS: atom_id res chain seq x y z
N MET A 1 29.21 -7.79 -22.57
CA MET A 1 28.61 -8.12 -23.89
C MET A 1 27.13 -8.46 -23.74
N ASN A 2 26.74 -9.16 -22.67
CA ASN A 2 25.35 -9.54 -22.38
C ASN A 2 24.47 -8.33 -22.04
N GLU A 3 25.04 -7.29 -21.43
CA GLU A 3 24.39 -6.01 -21.11
C GLU A 3 23.92 -5.28 -22.36
N LEU A 4 24.77 -5.28 -23.39
CA LEU A 4 24.52 -4.62 -24.67
C LEU A 4 23.41 -5.34 -25.46
N LEU A 5 23.34 -6.67 -25.33
CA LEU A 5 22.25 -7.49 -25.88
C LEU A 5 20.93 -7.21 -25.15
N ALA A 6 20.93 -7.15 -23.82
CA ALA A 6 19.74 -6.84 -23.04
C ALA A 6 19.20 -5.43 -23.37
N ILE A 7 20.08 -4.43 -23.47
CA ILE A 7 19.72 -3.07 -23.91
C ILE A 7 19.19 -3.09 -25.35
N GLY A 8 19.81 -3.84 -26.26
CA GLY A 8 19.37 -3.98 -27.65
C GLY A 8 17.95 -4.54 -27.77
N ILE A 9 17.60 -5.54 -26.95
CA ILE A 9 16.25 -6.11 -26.91
C ILE A 9 15.23 -5.06 -26.46
N VAL A 10 15.54 -4.32 -25.38
CA VAL A 10 14.68 -3.24 -24.88
C VAL A 10 14.46 -2.18 -25.95
N LEU A 11 15.52 -1.70 -26.60
CA LEU A 11 15.43 -0.68 -27.65
C LEU A 11 14.67 -1.16 -28.88
N ALA A 12 14.80 -2.44 -29.26
CA ALA A 12 14.06 -3.01 -30.38
C ALA A 12 12.54 -3.04 -30.11
N TYR A 13 12.13 -3.50 -28.92
CA TYR A 13 10.72 -3.50 -28.53
C TYR A 13 10.16 -2.07 -28.40
N MET A 14 10.96 -1.14 -27.86
CA MET A 14 10.58 0.27 -27.83
C MET A 14 10.39 0.85 -29.23
N ALA A 15 11.32 0.61 -30.16
CA ALA A 15 11.19 1.10 -31.53
C ALA A 15 9.90 0.57 -32.19
N ILE A 16 9.58 -0.71 -32.02
CA ILE A 16 8.34 -1.30 -32.51
C ILE A 16 7.11 -0.65 -31.85
N GLY A 17 7.13 -0.49 -30.53
CA GLY A 17 6.04 0.11 -29.76
C GLY A 17 5.75 1.54 -30.22
N TYR A 18 6.75 2.42 -30.17
CA TYR A 18 6.59 3.85 -30.42
C TYR A 18 6.34 4.20 -31.90
N PHE A 19 6.95 3.49 -32.85
CA PHE A 19 6.77 3.82 -34.27
C PHE A 19 5.57 3.14 -34.91
N LEU A 20 5.20 1.91 -34.51
CA LEU A 20 4.18 1.14 -35.21
C LEU A 20 2.88 0.97 -34.43
N VAL A 21 2.94 0.86 -33.10
CA VAL A 21 1.79 0.41 -32.31
C VAL A 21 1.14 1.55 -31.54
N TYR A 22 1.92 2.40 -30.89
CA TYR A 22 1.41 3.52 -30.09
C TYR A 22 0.64 4.57 -30.91
N PRO A 23 1.07 4.94 -32.14
CA PRO A 23 0.32 5.91 -32.97
C PRO A 23 -1.09 5.45 -33.36
N ARG A 24 -1.38 4.14 -33.28
CA ARG A 24 -2.69 3.58 -33.59
C ARG A 24 -3.66 3.60 -32.40
N ALA A 25 -3.18 3.89 -31.19
CA ALA A 25 -3.99 3.91 -29.99
C ALA A 25 -4.78 5.23 -29.87
N LYS A 26 -6.12 5.12 -29.75
CA LYS A 26 -7.01 6.28 -29.62
C LYS A 26 -7.34 6.67 -28.17
N LYS A 27 -6.95 5.85 -27.20
CA LYS A 27 -7.31 6.00 -25.78
C LYS A 27 -6.10 5.78 -24.88
N VAL A 28 -5.97 6.61 -23.84
CA VAL A 28 -4.98 6.46 -22.75
C VAL A 28 -4.98 5.06 -22.12
N SER A 29 -6.16 4.45 -21.92
CA SER A 29 -6.24 3.12 -21.32
C SER A 29 -5.60 2.05 -22.20
N THR A 30 -5.71 2.18 -23.52
CA THR A 30 -5.12 1.24 -24.48
C THR A 30 -3.61 1.42 -24.55
N LEU A 31 -3.12 2.66 -24.47
CA LEU A 31 -1.71 3.00 -24.35
C LEU A 31 -1.06 2.30 -23.14
N ARG A 32 -1.68 2.38 -21.96
CA ARG A 32 -1.17 1.73 -20.73
C ARG A 32 -1.10 0.21 -20.84
N TRP A 33 -2.07 -0.41 -21.50
CA TRP A 33 -2.09 -1.86 -21.71
C TRP A 33 -1.03 -2.32 -22.72
N LEU A 34 -0.82 -1.53 -23.77
CA LEU A 34 0.24 -1.79 -24.76
C LEU A 34 1.61 -1.70 -24.10
N ASP A 35 1.84 -0.68 -23.27
CA ASP A 35 3.08 -0.48 -22.52
C ASP A 35 3.41 -1.66 -21.61
N LEU A 36 2.43 -2.11 -20.83
CA LEU A 36 2.56 -3.31 -20.00
C LEU A 36 2.86 -4.55 -20.86
N LEU A 37 2.19 -4.70 -22.00
CA LEU A 37 2.41 -5.82 -22.92
C LEU A 37 3.85 -5.80 -23.49
N PHE A 38 4.36 -4.66 -23.94
CA PHE A 38 5.73 -4.55 -24.47
C PHE A 38 6.79 -4.79 -23.41
N SER A 39 6.59 -4.29 -22.19
CA SER A 39 7.47 -4.57 -21.06
C SER A 39 7.51 -6.08 -20.73
N ALA A 40 6.36 -6.75 -20.76
CA ALA A 40 6.25 -8.18 -20.53
C ALA A 40 6.90 -9.00 -21.65
N LEU A 41 6.74 -8.59 -22.92
CA LEU A 41 7.39 -9.24 -24.06
C LEU A 41 8.92 -9.08 -24.01
N ALA A 42 9.41 -7.89 -23.65
CA ALA A 42 10.83 -7.64 -23.48
C ALA A 42 11.42 -8.53 -22.37
N LEU A 43 10.75 -8.61 -21.21
CA LEU A 43 11.14 -9.49 -20.11
C LEU A 43 11.09 -10.96 -20.48
N THR A 44 10.06 -11.41 -21.20
CA THR A 44 9.93 -12.80 -21.66
C THR A 44 11.04 -13.18 -22.65
N THR A 45 11.42 -12.24 -23.52
CA THR A 45 12.51 -12.43 -24.48
C THR A 45 13.87 -12.47 -23.78
N ALA A 46 14.08 -11.58 -22.79
CA ALA A 46 15.26 -11.62 -21.95
C ALA A 46 15.34 -12.92 -21.14
N ALA A 47 14.20 -13.41 -20.62
CA ALA A 47 14.11 -14.70 -19.95
C ALA A 47 14.56 -15.82 -20.89
N ALA A 48 14.00 -15.90 -22.10
CA ALA A 48 14.34 -16.96 -23.06
C ALA A 48 15.85 -17.04 -23.38
N ILE A 49 16.57 -15.91 -23.31
CA ILE A 49 17.99 -15.83 -23.65
C ILE A 49 18.89 -16.06 -22.42
N PHE A 50 18.53 -15.47 -21.27
CA PHE A 50 19.42 -15.41 -20.10
C PHE A 50 19.06 -16.40 -18.98
N TRP A 51 17.93 -17.11 -19.08
CA TRP A 51 17.45 -18.02 -18.03
C TRP A 51 18.42 -19.16 -17.69
N VAL A 52 19.07 -19.74 -18.70
CA VAL A 52 19.98 -20.89 -18.49
C VAL A 52 21.38 -20.44 -18.11
N SER A 53 21.84 -19.33 -18.70
CA SER A 53 23.21 -18.85 -18.54
C SER A 53 23.44 -18.03 -17.27
N ASP A 54 22.36 -17.58 -16.63
CA ASP A 54 22.31 -16.67 -15.47
C ASP A 54 23.52 -15.73 -15.33
N PRO A 55 23.76 -14.85 -16.32
CA PRO A 55 24.93 -14.00 -16.28
C PRO A 55 24.73 -12.88 -15.25
N GLY A 56 25.80 -12.52 -14.54
CA GLY A 56 25.83 -11.32 -13.70
C GLY A 56 25.83 -10.06 -14.57
N PHE A 57 24.97 -9.09 -14.24
CA PHE A 57 24.89 -7.80 -14.93
C PHE A 57 25.40 -6.68 -14.02
N TRP A 58 26.26 -5.82 -14.53
CA TRP A 58 26.75 -4.68 -13.76
C TRP A 58 25.75 -3.51 -13.84
N LEU A 59 25.17 -3.13 -12.71
CA LEU A 59 24.17 -2.06 -12.58
C LEU A 59 24.59 -1.08 -11.48
N PHE A 60 24.98 0.15 -11.85
CA PHE A 60 25.31 1.25 -10.93
C PHE A 60 26.20 0.85 -9.74
N GLY A 61 27.23 0.02 -9.98
CA GLY A 61 28.17 -0.42 -8.94
C GLY A 61 27.84 -1.73 -8.23
N TYR A 62 26.74 -2.40 -8.58
CA TYR A 62 26.36 -3.71 -8.04
C TYR A 62 26.16 -4.76 -9.13
N GLU A 63 26.38 -6.03 -8.79
CA GLU A 63 25.99 -7.16 -9.65
C GLU A 63 24.50 -7.46 -9.46
N ALA A 64 23.72 -7.22 -10.50
CA ALA A 64 22.29 -7.49 -10.58
C ALA A 64 22.02 -8.73 -11.42
N ASN A 65 20.89 -9.38 -11.15
CA ASN A 65 20.39 -10.45 -12.02
C ASN A 65 19.81 -9.87 -13.32
N TRP A 66 19.64 -10.73 -14.33
CA TRP A 66 19.13 -10.35 -15.65
C TRP A 66 17.73 -9.73 -15.59
N VAL A 67 16.90 -10.14 -14.62
CA VAL A 67 15.54 -9.62 -14.42
C VAL A 67 15.58 -8.16 -13.99
N VAL A 68 16.31 -7.85 -12.92
CA VAL A 68 16.42 -6.51 -12.37
C VAL A 68 17.12 -5.60 -13.37
N PHE A 69 18.17 -6.08 -14.05
CA PHE A 69 18.86 -5.30 -15.08
C PHE A 69 17.92 -4.92 -16.22
N THR A 70 17.18 -5.88 -16.78
CA THR A 70 16.25 -5.63 -17.90
C THR A 70 15.13 -4.68 -17.50
N LEU A 71 14.57 -4.84 -16.30
CA LEU A 71 13.50 -3.98 -15.81
C LEU A 71 13.99 -2.55 -15.58
N VAL A 72 15.16 -2.38 -14.96
CA VAL A 72 15.74 -1.05 -14.71
C VAL A 72 16.13 -0.38 -16.03
N ALA A 73 16.73 -1.10 -16.97
CA ALA A 73 17.04 -0.57 -18.29
C ALA A 73 15.77 -0.12 -19.02
N TYR A 74 14.72 -0.94 -18.98
CA TYR A 74 13.43 -0.62 -19.58
C TYR A 74 12.85 0.68 -19.00
N VAL A 75 12.79 0.81 -17.67
CA VAL A 75 12.30 2.03 -17.01
C VAL A 75 13.14 3.27 -17.37
N ILE A 76 14.47 3.14 -17.39
CA ILE A 76 15.38 4.26 -17.70
C ILE A 76 15.18 4.79 -19.12
N PHE A 77 14.99 3.90 -20.10
CA PHE A 77 14.79 4.31 -21.49
C PHE A 77 13.33 4.69 -21.79
N GLU A 78 12.37 3.98 -21.23
CA GLU A 78 10.95 4.18 -21.49
C GLU A 78 10.43 5.48 -20.89
N THR A 79 10.74 5.79 -19.62
CA THR A 79 10.23 6.98 -18.94
C THR A 79 10.46 8.28 -19.73
N PRO A 80 11.67 8.58 -20.24
CA PRO A 80 11.90 9.78 -21.06
C PRO A 80 11.25 9.68 -22.45
N ALA A 81 11.26 8.50 -23.09
CA ALA A 81 10.62 8.31 -24.39
C ALA A 81 9.10 8.54 -24.32
N TRP A 82 8.47 8.03 -23.27
CA TRP A 82 7.04 8.19 -22.99
C TRP A 82 6.67 9.65 -22.76
N TYR A 83 7.49 10.34 -21.97
CA TYR A 83 7.31 11.77 -21.70
C TYR A 83 7.34 12.60 -22.98
N TRP A 84 8.30 12.37 -23.86
CA TRP A 84 8.37 13.07 -25.15
C TRP A 84 7.24 12.68 -26.10
N TYR A 85 6.88 11.39 -26.16
CA TYR A 85 5.80 10.90 -27.00
C TYR A 85 4.46 11.54 -26.65
N MET A 86 4.10 11.55 -25.36
CA MET A 86 2.86 12.17 -24.87
C MET A 86 2.85 13.68 -25.04
N LYS A 87 4.02 14.35 -25.00
CA LYS A 87 4.13 15.77 -25.31
C LYS A 87 3.86 16.05 -26.80
N ALA A 88 4.24 15.13 -27.68
CA ALA A 88 4.01 15.23 -29.12
C ALA A 88 2.58 14.84 -29.55
N HIS A 89 1.89 14.00 -28.78
CA HIS A 89 0.54 13.48 -29.10
C HIS A 89 -0.50 13.85 -28.02
N PRO A 90 -0.82 15.15 -27.81
CA PRO A 90 -1.77 15.59 -26.79
C PRO A 90 -3.21 15.09 -27.02
N GLU A 91 -3.56 14.70 -28.24
CA GLU A 91 -4.87 14.19 -28.65
C GLU A 91 -5.19 12.80 -28.07
N GLN A 92 -4.17 12.00 -27.74
CA GLN A 92 -4.36 10.67 -27.17
C GLN A 92 -4.63 10.69 -25.66
N GLY A 93 -4.43 11.85 -25.02
CA GLY A 93 -4.70 12.15 -23.63
C GLY A 93 -3.56 12.90 -22.95
N THR A 94 -3.75 13.27 -21.68
CA THR A 94 -2.72 14.01 -20.92
C THR A 94 -1.89 13.06 -20.07
N LEU A 95 -0.60 13.37 -19.84
CA LEU A 95 0.26 12.64 -18.89
C LEU A 95 -0.44 12.40 -17.53
N ALA A 96 -1.12 13.43 -17.01
CA ALA A 96 -1.87 13.36 -15.76
C ALA A 96 -3.02 12.34 -15.78
N GLN A 97 -3.65 12.08 -16.93
CA GLN A 97 -4.70 11.06 -17.05
C GLN A 97 -4.11 9.65 -17.07
N VAL A 98 -2.92 9.47 -17.67
CA VAL A 98 -2.20 8.18 -17.71
C VAL A 98 -1.83 7.75 -16.28
N TYR A 99 -1.27 8.66 -15.50
CA TYR A 99 -0.86 8.40 -14.11
C TYR A 99 -2.02 8.46 -13.11
N GLY A 100 -3.27 8.66 -13.57
CA GLY A 100 -4.44 8.76 -12.69
C GLY A 100 -4.46 10.00 -11.78
N LEU A 101 -3.61 10.99 -12.08
CA LEU A 101 -3.49 12.25 -11.33
C LEU A 101 -4.59 13.26 -11.70
N ARG A 102 -5.29 13.06 -12.82
CA ARG A 102 -6.46 13.86 -13.16
C ARG A 102 -7.70 13.19 -12.54
N PRO A 103 -8.40 13.84 -11.58
CA PRO A 103 -9.58 13.24 -10.97
C PRO A 103 -10.62 12.92 -12.04
N ALA A 104 -11.34 11.80 -11.86
CA ALA A 104 -12.51 11.48 -12.68
C ALA A 104 -13.41 12.72 -12.75
N SER A 105 -14.08 12.98 -13.88
CA SER A 105 -14.97 14.14 -14.00
C SER A 105 -15.89 14.19 -12.78
N ASN A 106 -16.04 15.36 -12.15
CA ASN A 106 -16.81 15.51 -10.91
C ASN A 106 -18.19 14.87 -11.00
N GLU A 107 -18.80 14.82 -12.19
CA GLU A 107 -20.06 14.12 -12.49
C GLU A 107 -19.98 12.59 -12.34
N LYS A 108 -18.91 11.94 -12.79
CA LYS A 108 -18.71 10.48 -12.59
C LYS A 108 -18.37 10.17 -11.13
N LEU A 109 -17.62 11.05 -10.47
CA LEU A 109 -17.35 10.93 -9.04
C LEU A 109 -18.65 11.06 -8.23
N ALA A 110 -19.46 12.08 -8.51
CA ALA A 110 -20.77 12.31 -7.92
C ALA A 110 -21.68 11.09 -8.11
N LYS A 111 -21.81 10.59 -9.34
CA LYS A 111 -22.64 9.41 -9.65
C LYS A 111 -22.17 8.15 -8.91
N ASN A 112 -20.86 7.94 -8.80
CA ASN A 112 -20.31 6.81 -8.05
C ASN A 112 -20.57 6.96 -6.54
N ILE A 113 -20.43 8.17 -5.99
CA ILE A 113 -20.71 8.46 -4.59
C ILE A 113 -22.21 8.27 -4.29
N ASP A 114 -23.11 8.80 -5.13
CA ASP A 114 -24.56 8.59 -5.00
C ASP A 114 -24.93 7.11 -5.04
N THR A 115 -24.27 6.33 -5.91
CA THR A 115 -24.50 4.88 -6.00
C THR A 115 -24.03 4.17 -4.74
N VAL A 116 -22.84 4.52 -4.22
CA VAL A 116 -22.28 3.93 -3.00
C VAL A 116 -23.08 4.32 -1.74
N MET A 117 -23.57 5.56 -1.68
CA MET A 117 -24.38 6.05 -0.58
C MET A 117 -25.76 5.39 -0.54
N ASN A 118 -26.34 5.10 -1.71
CA ASN A 118 -27.64 4.43 -1.85
C ASN A 118 -27.56 2.91 -1.96
N ASP A 119 -26.35 2.32 -1.93
CA ASP A 119 -26.19 0.87 -2.00
C ASP A 119 -26.66 0.17 -0.71
N THR A 120 -27.60 -0.76 -0.86
CA THR A 120 -28.20 -1.58 0.21
C THR A 120 -27.52 -2.95 0.35
N LYS A 121 -26.63 -3.34 -0.57
CA LYS A 121 -26.01 -4.68 -0.59
C LYS A 121 -25.25 -5.01 0.70
N TRP A 122 -24.67 -4.00 1.36
CA TRP A 122 -23.81 -4.17 2.53
C TRP A 122 -24.48 -3.82 3.87
N ASP A 123 -25.81 -3.73 3.91
CA ASP A 123 -26.51 -3.23 5.10
C ASP A 123 -26.34 -4.12 6.35
N ALA A 124 -26.11 -5.44 6.16
CA ALA A 124 -25.83 -6.37 7.25
C ALA A 124 -24.57 -5.98 8.07
N ILE A 125 -23.53 -5.47 7.41
CA ILE A 125 -22.25 -5.06 8.03
C ILE A 125 -22.39 -3.67 8.68
N ARG A 126 -23.44 -2.91 8.35
CA ARG A 126 -23.72 -1.57 8.89
C ARG A 126 -24.53 -1.60 10.19
N THR A 127 -24.99 -2.78 10.61
CA THR A 127 -25.73 -2.91 11.88
C THR A 127 -24.84 -2.58 13.08
N SER A 128 -25.44 -2.04 14.15
CA SER A 128 -24.71 -1.65 15.37
C SER A 128 -23.97 -2.83 16.01
N ARG A 129 -24.49 -4.05 15.86
CA ARG A 129 -23.86 -5.28 16.35
C ARG A 129 -22.66 -5.68 15.51
N ALA A 130 -22.80 -5.67 14.17
CA ALA A 130 -21.69 -5.97 13.26
C ALA A 130 -20.54 -4.96 13.41
N GLN A 131 -20.86 -3.67 13.56
CA GLN A 131 -19.86 -2.63 13.80
C GLN A 131 -19.07 -2.86 15.10
N LYS A 132 -19.75 -3.19 16.20
CA LYS A 132 -19.07 -3.52 17.47
C LYS A 132 -18.21 -4.77 17.32
N LEU A 133 -18.70 -5.80 16.65
CA LEU A 133 -17.96 -7.04 16.40
C LEU A 133 -16.71 -6.76 15.56
N LEU A 134 -16.82 -5.96 14.49
CA LEU A 134 -15.67 -5.57 13.66
C LEU A 134 -14.63 -4.76 14.45
N VAL A 135 -15.05 -3.87 15.34
CA VAL A 135 -14.13 -3.13 16.22
C VAL A 135 -13.41 -4.06 17.18
N ILE A 136 -14.11 -5.04 17.76
CA ILE A 136 -13.52 -6.05 18.65
C ILE A 136 -12.52 -6.93 17.89
N LEU A 137 -12.90 -7.42 16.70
CA LEU A 137 -12.00 -8.19 15.85
C LEU A 137 -10.79 -7.36 15.39
N GLY A 138 -10.99 -6.08 15.07
CA GLY A 138 -9.92 -5.16 14.71
C GLY A 138 -8.92 -4.98 15.85
N ALA A 139 -9.40 -4.71 17.06
CA ALA A 139 -8.58 -4.63 18.26
C ALA A 139 -7.84 -5.95 18.56
N LEU A 140 -8.52 -7.09 18.37
CA LEU A 140 -7.90 -8.40 18.54
C LEU A 140 -6.80 -8.65 17.48
N SER A 141 -7.04 -8.31 16.23
CA SER A 141 -6.05 -8.45 15.14
C SER A 141 -4.81 -7.57 15.36
N LEU A 142 -5.00 -6.38 15.94
CA LEU A 142 -3.92 -5.46 16.33
C LEU A 142 -2.96 -6.04 17.35
N VAL A 143 -3.45 -6.91 18.24
CA VAL A 143 -2.63 -7.59 19.25
C VAL A 143 -2.11 -8.92 18.72
N ALA A 144 -2.96 -9.66 18.01
CA ALA A 144 -2.62 -11.00 17.51
C ALA A 144 -1.49 -10.98 16.47
N ALA A 145 -1.45 -10.01 15.55
CA ALA A 145 -0.43 -10.00 14.51
C ALA A 145 0.98 -9.70 15.06
N PRO A 146 1.20 -8.66 15.90
CA PRO A 146 2.50 -8.46 16.52
C PRO A 146 2.94 -9.65 17.38
N LEU A 147 2.02 -10.29 18.12
CA LEU A 147 2.33 -11.49 18.89
C LEU A 147 2.72 -12.67 18.00
N ALA A 148 2.04 -12.86 16.87
CA ALA A 148 2.37 -13.93 15.92
C ALA A 148 3.81 -13.78 15.38
N PHE A 149 4.22 -12.56 15.03
CA PHE A 149 5.59 -12.27 14.60
C PHE A 149 6.61 -12.34 15.74
N TRP A 150 6.21 -12.00 16.97
CA TRP A 150 7.08 -12.09 18.13
C TRP A 150 7.44 -13.54 18.49
N PHE A 151 6.48 -14.45 18.33
CA PHE A 151 6.66 -15.88 18.58
C PHE A 151 6.95 -16.68 17.31
N GLU A 152 7.26 -16.08 16.16
CA GLU A 152 7.41 -16.81 14.89
C GLU A 152 8.54 -17.86 14.90
N ASP A 153 9.46 -17.78 15.86
CA ASP A 153 10.40 -18.87 16.17
C ASP A 153 9.69 -20.19 16.59
N PHE A 154 8.41 -20.14 16.97
CA PHE A 154 7.66 -21.26 17.56
C PHE A 154 6.86 -22.12 16.55
N ILE A 155 6.43 -21.60 15.38
CA ILE A 155 5.40 -22.29 14.54
C ILE A 155 5.75 -22.50 13.04
N LYS A 156 6.86 -21.92 12.52
CA LYS A 156 7.44 -22.01 11.15
C LYS A 156 7.45 -20.64 10.46
N PRO A 157 8.48 -20.35 9.63
CA PRO A 157 8.52 -19.13 8.83
C PRO A 157 7.32 -19.06 7.87
N GLY A 158 6.51 -17.98 7.96
CA GLY A 158 5.40 -17.70 7.03
C GLY A 158 4.02 -17.54 7.68
N TYR A 159 3.84 -17.90 8.95
CA TYR A 159 2.57 -17.71 9.66
C TYR A 159 2.26 -16.24 9.99
N GLY A 160 3.29 -15.42 10.18
CA GLY A 160 3.17 -13.99 10.41
C GLY A 160 2.45 -13.29 9.26
N ILE A 161 2.69 -13.70 8.01
CA ILE A 161 1.97 -13.17 6.84
C ILE A 161 0.48 -13.50 6.90
N LEU A 162 0.11 -14.71 7.35
CA LEU A 162 -1.30 -15.08 7.54
C LEU A 162 -1.96 -14.25 8.65
N ALA A 163 -1.21 -13.81 9.67
CA ALA A 163 -1.71 -12.93 10.72
C ALA A 163 -1.93 -11.48 10.25
N VAL A 164 -1.30 -11.07 9.15
CA VAL A 164 -1.49 -9.73 8.55
C VAL A 164 -2.76 -9.66 7.67
N LEU A 165 -3.13 -10.75 6.99
CA LEU A 165 -4.34 -10.81 6.17
C LEU A 165 -5.62 -10.34 6.89
N PRO A 166 -5.93 -10.75 8.14
CA PRO A 166 -7.11 -10.27 8.84
C PRO A 166 -7.06 -8.77 9.14
N ILE A 167 -5.88 -8.16 9.33
CA ILE A 167 -5.75 -6.70 9.50
C ILE A 167 -6.28 -5.98 8.27
N PHE A 168 -5.83 -6.39 7.08
CA PHE A 168 -6.28 -5.80 5.82
C PHE A 168 -7.75 -6.07 5.54
N LEU A 169 -8.23 -7.29 5.83
CA LEU A 169 -9.63 -7.65 5.65
C LEU A 169 -10.53 -6.83 6.57
N ILE A 170 -10.22 -6.75 7.86
CA ILE A 170 -11.01 -5.98 8.84
C ILE A 170 -10.96 -4.48 8.52
N TRP A 171 -9.80 -3.95 8.14
CA TRP A 171 -9.67 -2.57 7.67
C TRP A 171 -10.60 -2.29 6.49
N TRP A 172 -10.61 -3.18 5.50
CA TRP A 172 -11.49 -3.06 4.33
C TRP A 172 -12.98 -3.15 4.71
N LEU A 173 -13.38 -4.11 5.56
CA LEU A 173 -14.75 -4.23 6.04
C LEU A 173 -15.21 -3.01 6.86
N LEU A 174 -14.33 -2.45 7.70
CA LEU A 174 -14.63 -1.24 8.46
C LEU A 174 -14.93 -0.05 7.54
N ARG A 175 -14.17 0.13 6.44
CA ARG A 175 -14.44 1.20 5.46
C ARG A 175 -15.76 1.03 4.72
N ILE A 176 -16.15 -0.21 4.41
CA ILE A 176 -17.47 -0.50 3.84
C ILE A 176 -18.57 -0.20 4.85
N SER A 177 -18.38 -0.61 6.11
CA SER A 177 -19.36 -0.38 7.18
C SER A 177 -19.63 1.10 7.41
N VAL A 178 -18.60 1.94 7.29
CA VAL A 178 -18.70 3.39 7.51
C VAL A 178 -18.99 4.19 6.23
N ARG A 179 -19.39 3.51 5.14
CA ARG A 179 -19.79 4.10 3.84
C ARG A 179 -18.74 5.02 3.21
N LEU A 180 -17.45 4.79 3.47
CA LEU A 180 -16.38 5.69 3.04
C LEU A 180 -16.58 7.16 3.47
N VAL A 181 -17.38 7.44 4.52
CA VAL A 181 -17.56 8.82 5.04
C VAL A 181 -16.22 9.48 5.42
N ALA A 182 -15.22 8.67 5.76
CA ALA A 182 -13.85 9.12 5.99
C ALA A 182 -13.14 9.57 4.71
N ASP A 183 -13.45 8.97 3.56
CA ASP A 183 -12.75 9.16 2.27
C ASP A 183 -13.55 10.05 1.30
N SER A 184 -14.82 10.36 1.59
CA SER A 184 -15.68 11.20 0.75
C SER A 184 -15.32 12.70 0.84
N PRO A 185 -15.31 13.45 -0.29
CA PRO A 185 -15.12 14.90 -0.28
C PRO A 185 -16.26 15.61 0.45
N ASP A 186 -15.94 16.74 1.08
CA ASP A 186 -16.86 17.52 1.93
C ASP A 186 -18.11 17.99 1.19
N GLU A 187 -18.03 18.19 -0.13
CA GLU A 187 -19.15 18.63 -0.97
C GLU A 187 -20.31 17.62 -1.04
N TYR A 188 -20.02 16.34 -0.83
CA TYR A 188 -21.00 15.25 -0.88
C TYR A 188 -21.48 14.82 0.51
N LEU A 189 -20.94 15.45 1.56
CA LEU A 189 -21.25 15.14 2.95
C LEU A 189 -22.14 16.23 3.52
N ASP A 190 -23.14 15.82 4.29
CA ASP A 190 -23.94 16.75 5.08
C ASP A 190 -23.08 17.39 6.19
N GLU A 191 -23.42 18.61 6.62
CA GLU A 191 -22.67 19.35 7.65
C GLU A 191 -22.53 18.57 8.97
N PHE A 192 -23.51 17.72 9.27
CA PHE A 192 -23.45 16.82 10.42
C PHE A 192 -22.44 15.68 10.24
N GLN A 193 -22.31 15.15 9.02
CA GLN A 193 -21.36 14.08 8.70
C GLN A 193 -19.92 14.60 8.72
N VAL A 194 -19.68 15.80 8.18
CA VAL A 194 -18.38 16.49 8.25
C VAL A 194 -17.97 16.72 9.71
N ARG A 195 -18.84 17.32 10.53
CA ARG A 195 -18.57 17.52 11.96
C ARG A 195 -18.33 16.22 12.73
N GLN A 196 -19.00 15.13 12.35
CA GLN A 196 -18.80 13.82 12.97
C GLN A 196 -17.43 13.24 12.60
N ARG A 197 -17.03 13.34 11.33
CA ARG A 197 -15.73 12.89 10.83
C ARG A 197 -14.60 13.61 11.55
N ASP A 198 -14.65 14.94 11.63
CA ASP A 198 -13.58 15.75 12.23
C ASP A 198 -13.39 15.46 13.72
N ARG A 199 -14.50 15.35 14.47
CA ARG A 199 -14.45 14.92 15.89
C ARG A 199 -13.82 13.54 16.03
N THR A 200 -14.15 12.63 15.12
CA THR A 200 -13.64 11.27 15.14
C THR A 200 -12.15 11.23 14.85
N TYR A 201 -11.64 12.02 13.90
CA TYR A 201 -10.21 12.11 13.63
C TYR A 201 -9.43 12.63 14.83
N LEU A 202 -9.93 13.65 15.52
CA LEU A 202 -9.29 14.16 16.73
C LEU A 202 -9.16 13.07 17.80
N HIS A 203 -10.23 12.30 18.05
CA HIS A 203 -10.20 11.19 19.01
C HIS A 203 -9.26 10.06 18.58
N SER A 204 -9.27 9.72 17.29
CA SER A 204 -8.40 8.68 16.72
C SER A 204 -6.94 9.04 16.85
N PHE A 205 -6.58 10.30 16.58
CA PHE A 205 -5.23 10.81 16.72
C PHE A 205 -4.76 10.79 18.19
N ARG A 206 -5.64 11.13 19.14
CA ARG A 206 -5.33 11.03 20.57
C ARG A 206 -5.06 9.60 21.01
N ILE A 207 -5.82 8.63 20.52
CA ILE A 207 -5.59 7.21 20.81
C ILE A 207 -4.26 6.75 20.20
N LEU A 208 -3.98 7.12 18.94
CA LEU A 208 -2.71 6.83 18.28
C LEU A 208 -1.53 7.43 19.04
N ALA A 209 -1.62 8.70 19.41
CA ALA A 209 -0.61 9.36 20.24
C ALA A 209 -0.41 8.61 21.56
N GLY A 210 -1.49 8.20 22.22
CA GLY A 210 -1.42 7.38 23.43
C GLY A 210 -0.70 6.05 23.22
N VAL A 211 -0.95 5.35 22.11
CA VAL A 211 -0.24 4.10 21.76
C VAL A 211 1.26 4.35 21.54
N VAL A 212 1.61 5.39 20.78
CA VAL A 212 3.02 5.75 20.52
C VAL A 212 3.72 6.15 21.81
N THR A 213 3.09 6.95 22.67
CA THR A 213 3.62 7.32 23.98
C THR A 213 3.80 6.08 24.86
N ALA A 214 2.85 5.15 24.88
CA ALA A 214 2.98 3.91 25.64
C ALA A 214 4.15 3.04 25.15
N LEU A 215 4.35 2.93 23.84
CA LEU A 215 5.48 2.21 23.25
C LEU A 215 6.83 2.88 23.58
N ALA A 216 6.89 4.21 23.51
CA ALA A 216 8.09 4.97 23.89
C ALA A 216 8.42 4.81 25.38
N MET A 217 7.41 4.86 26.25
CA MET A 217 7.56 4.58 27.68
C MET A 217 8.03 3.14 27.94
N ALA A 218 7.47 2.15 27.23
CA ALA A 218 7.91 0.77 27.35
C ALA A 218 9.38 0.59 26.93
N LEU A 219 9.80 1.23 25.83
CA LEU A 219 11.19 1.23 25.40
C LEU A 219 12.10 1.86 26.47
N MET A 220 11.70 2.97 27.07
CA MET A 220 12.45 3.61 28.15
C MET A 220 12.56 2.73 29.41
N ILE A 221 11.50 2.00 29.75
CA ILE A 221 11.53 1.04 30.87
C ILE A 221 12.52 -0.08 30.58
N VAL A 222 12.50 -0.62 29.35
CA VAL A 222 13.43 -1.69 28.94
C VAL A 222 14.87 -1.21 29.01
N THR A 223 15.19 -0.02 28.49
CA THR A 223 16.55 0.53 28.53
C THR A 223 17.04 0.74 29.97
N ILE A 224 16.22 1.34 30.83
CA ILE A 224 16.54 1.52 32.26
C ILE A 224 16.76 0.15 32.93
N SER A 225 15.88 -0.82 32.68
CA SER A 225 15.99 -2.15 33.30
C SER A 225 17.25 -2.92 32.88
N SER A 226 17.70 -2.74 31.63
CA SER A 226 18.95 -3.35 31.15
C SER A 226 20.20 -2.70 31.77
N ASP A 227 20.12 -1.41 32.10
CA ASP A 227 21.21 -0.67 32.75
C ASP A 227 21.40 -1.13 34.20
N TYR A 228 20.30 -1.36 34.92
CA TYR A 228 20.34 -1.91 36.29
C TYR A 228 21.02 -3.29 36.40
N GLN A 229 21.13 -4.04 35.31
CA GLN A 229 21.70 -5.39 35.29
C GLN A 229 23.16 -5.43 34.82
N SER A 230 23.70 -4.34 34.28
CA SER A 230 25.04 -4.30 33.66
C SER A 230 26.04 -3.51 34.50
N ASP A 231 26.89 -4.21 35.26
CA ASP A 231 28.05 -3.61 35.94
C ASP A 231 29.17 -3.27 34.92
N GLY A 232 28.99 -2.24 34.07
CA GLY A 232 30.06 -1.72 33.22
C GLY A 232 29.64 -0.97 31.94
N ASN A 233 30.27 0.20 31.76
CA ASN A 233 30.26 1.18 30.65
C ASN A 233 28.95 1.39 29.85
N VAL A 234 28.33 2.55 30.11
CA VAL A 234 26.91 2.92 29.83
C VAL A 234 26.67 3.45 28.39
N ASP A 235 27.67 3.41 27.51
CA ASP A 235 27.62 4.26 26.31
C ASP A 235 26.94 3.62 25.08
N TYR A 236 26.76 2.30 25.02
CA TYR A 236 26.23 1.62 23.82
C TYR A 236 25.28 0.45 24.14
N TYR A 237 23.99 0.61 23.78
CA TYR A 237 23.02 -0.49 23.80
C TYR A 237 23.07 -1.30 22.50
N LYS A 238 23.36 -2.60 22.58
CA LYS A 238 23.28 -3.53 21.46
C LYS A 238 21.98 -4.32 21.54
N PHE A 239 20.99 -3.94 20.74
CA PHE A 239 19.75 -4.71 20.58
C PHE A 239 19.89 -5.73 19.45
N ALA A 240 20.04 -7.00 19.80
CA ALA A 240 19.96 -8.10 18.84
C ALA A 240 18.48 -8.47 18.64
N LEU A 241 17.81 -7.81 17.68
CA LEU A 241 16.43 -8.12 17.32
C LEU A 241 16.38 -9.20 16.24
N THR A 242 15.47 -10.17 16.39
CA THR A 242 15.19 -11.15 15.33
C THR A 242 14.34 -10.51 14.24
N PHE A 243 14.35 -11.10 13.04
CA PHE A 243 13.49 -10.66 11.93
C PHE A 243 12.01 -10.62 12.32
N GLY A 244 11.54 -11.60 13.11
CA GLY A 244 10.18 -11.63 13.65
C GLY A 244 9.88 -10.46 14.58
N GLN A 245 10.77 -10.14 15.52
CA GLN A 245 10.61 -9.00 16.43
C GLN A 245 10.56 -7.66 15.70
N VAL A 246 11.38 -7.48 14.66
CA VAL A 246 11.33 -6.28 13.81
C VAL A 246 9.98 -6.17 13.10
N ASN A 247 9.48 -7.27 12.51
CA ASN A 247 8.16 -7.29 11.88
C ASN A 247 7.02 -7.04 12.87
N ALA A 248 7.11 -7.56 14.10
CA ALA A 248 6.13 -7.31 15.14
C ALA A 248 5.98 -5.82 15.45
N ILE A 249 7.10 -5.10 15.57
CA ILE A 249 7.12 -3.65 15.78
C ILE A 249 6.50 -2.91 14.59
N ILE A 250 6.92 -3.27 13.36
CA ILE A 250 6.42 -2.67 12.13
C ILE A 250 4.89 -2.83 12.04
N TRP A 251 4.37 -4.04 12.22
CA TRP A 251 2.94 -4.31 12.10
C TRP A 251 2.13 -3.75 13.27
N SER A 252 2.71 -3.63 14.47
CA SER A 252 2.08 -2.94 15.59
C SER A 252 1.83 -1.46 15.25
N ILE A 253 2.82 -0.77 14.68
CA ILE A 253 2.72 0.65 14.34
C ILE A 253 1.83 0.86 13.11
N LEU A 254 2.09 0.12 12.02
CA LEU A 254 1.33 0.23 10.78
C LEU A 254 -0.12 -0.20 10.96
N GLY A 255 -0.35 -1.34 11.62
CA GLY A 255 -1.70 -1.83 11.93
C GLY A 255 -2.48 -0.81 12.74
N SER A 256 -1.84 -0.19 13.75
CA SER A 256 -2.48 0.84 14.59
C SER A 256 -2.92 2.03 13.75
N THR A 257 -2.02 2.53 12.90
CA THR A 257 -2.27 3.69 12.03
C THR A 257 -3.43 3.45 11.06
N ILE A 258 -3.52 2.23 10.51
CA ILE A 258 -4.52 1.86 9.51
C ILE A 258 -5.89 1.59 10.16
N LEU A 259 -5.94 0.87 11.29
CA LEU A 259 -7.19 0.41 11.89
C LEU A 259 -7.85 1.41 12.84
N ILE A 260 -7.08 2.13 13.67
CA ILE A 260 -7.64 2.96 14.76
C ILE A 260 -8.64 4.01 14.26
N PRO A 261 -8.35 4.82 13.22
CA PRO A 261 -9.32 5.81 12.74
C PRO A 261 -10.67 5.19 12.33
N ASN A 262 -10.62 4.06 11.65
CA ASN A 262 -11.78 3.35 11.15
C ASN A 262 -12.57 2.67 12.28
N MET A 263 -11.87 2.12 13.27
CA MET A 263 -12.50 1.52 14.46
C MET A 263 -13.23 2.55 15.32
N VAL A 264 -12.61 3.71 15.59
CA VAL A 264 -13.22 4.78 16.40
C VAL A 264 -14.47 5.31 15.71
N LEU A 265 -14.42 5.45 14.38
CA LEU A 265 -15.58 5.90 13.59
C LEU A 265 -16.73 4.90 13.62
N ALA A 266 -16.45 3.62 13.38
CA ALA A 266 -17.44 2.54 13.47
C ALA A 266 -18.03 2.42 14.89
N TRP A 267 -17.20 2.57 15.93
CA TRP A 267 -17.64 2.53 17.31
C TRP A 267 -18.62 3.67 17.65
N ASN A 268 -18.30 4.89 17.21
CA ASN A 268 -19.15 6.06 17.43
C ASN A 268 -20.47 5.97 16.68
N GLN A 269 -20.48 5.44 15.44
CA GLN A 269 -21.72 5.16 14.70
C GLN A 269 -22.58 4.11 15.40
N SER A 270 -21.97 3.02 15.88
CA SER A 270 -22.69 1.93 16.54
C SER A 270 -23.42 2.34 17.82
N LYS A 271 -22.94 3.37 18.53
CA LYS A 271 -23.57 3.90 19.75
C LYS A 271 -24.83 4.71 19.45
N ARG A 272 -24.93 5.31 18.27
CA ARG A 272 -26.05 6.19 17.89
C ARG A 272 -27.26 5.41 17.38
N ASN A 273 -27.03 4.31 16.66
CA ASN A 273 -28.08 3.43 16.14
C ASN A 273 -28.80 2.57 17.22
N VAL A 274 -28.53 2.80 18.51
CA VAL A 274 -29.15 2.10 19.66
C VAL A 274 -30.07 3.06 20.43
N ARG A 275 -30.36 4.25 19.90
CA ARG A 275 -31.37 5.17 20.42
C ARG A 275 -32.55 5.25 19.48
#